data_AF-A0A6A8APQ3-F1
#
_entry.id   AF-A0A6A8APQ3-F1
#
_cell.length_a   1.000
_cell.length_b   1.000
_cell.length_c   1.000
_cell.angle_alpha   90.00
_cell.angle_beta   90.00
_cell.angle_gamma   90.00
#
_symmetry.space_group_name_H-M   'P 1'
#
loop_
_entity.id
_entity.type
_entity.pdbx_description
1 polymer ?
#
loop_
_entity_poly.entity_id
_entity_poly.type
_entity_poly.pdbx_seq_one_letter_code
_entity_poly.pdbx_strand_id
1 'polypeptide(L)'
;MASLIQSEEAFTRFIEEYRDEKAEVKYEQAISEMAVKGLKSLVINFTDLYAFDEDLARVVLDNPLDHLPHFDIAAFSKLRMRDAMYADQIRRVHVRFRGLPAETPLRRIGAEHISRLVMVTGIIVRASAVQPYIIKAAYRCTACGEMILLDQTDQFLKTPAQCPSCNSRRGFELAPKESVFIDSQRITIQERPEELPAGQLPRSVNVELKDDVVDIARPGDRISITGTLGLLRKQGRGGYPQGLRPRP
;
A
#
# COMPACT_ATOMS: atom_id res chain seq x y z
N MET A 1 0.93 6.68 20.43
CA MET A 1 0.87 8.03 19.85
C MET A 1 2.22 8.75 19.89
N ALA A 2 2.90 8.85 21.04
CA ALA A 2 4.26 9.41 21.10
C ALA A 2 5.28 8.68 20.20
N SER A 3 5.23 7.34 20.15
CA SER A 3 6.11 6.52 19.30
C SER A 3 5.89 6.72 17.79
N LEU A 4 4.66 7.04 17.36
CA LEU A 4 4.33 7.23 15.94
C LEU A 4 4.82 8.59 15.44
N ILE A 5 4.62 9.64 16.23
CA ILE A 5 5.14 10.99 15.92
C ILE A 5 6.67 10.97 15.86
N GLN A 6 7.31 10.28 16.82
CA GLN A 6 8.76 10.08 16.81
C GLN A 6 9.23 9.33 15.54
N SER A 7 8.46 8.36 15.05
CA SER A 7 8.80 7.63 13.83
C SER A 7 8.69 8.53 12.59
N GLU A 8 7.69 9.40 12.53
CA GLU A 8 7.51 10.36 11.45
C GLU A 8 8.65 11.39 11.41
N GLU A 9 9.03 11.94 12.56
CA GLU A 9 10.17 12.87 12.69
C GLU A 9 11.50 12.17 12.38
N ALA A 10 11.71 10.94 12.87
CA ALA A 10 12.91 10.16 12.59
C ALA A 10 13.04 9.84 11.09
N PHE A 11 11.94 9.45 10.44
CA PHE A 11 11.92 9.18 9.01
C PHE A 11 12.12 10.45 8.17
N THR A 12 11.59 11.59 8.64
CA THR A 12 11.84 12.88 8.01
C THR A 12 13.33 13.23 8.03
N ARG A 13 13.99 13.04 9.18
CA ARG A 13 15.45 13.22 9.29
C ARG A 13 16.21 12.26 8.39
N PHE A 14 15.77 11.00 8.29
CA PHE A 14 16.38 10.03 7.37
C PHE A 14 16.36 10.52 5.92
N ILE A 15 15.24 11.08 5.45
CA ILE A 15 15.14 11.61 4.08
C ILE A 15 16.15 12.74 3.84
N GLU A 16 16.32 13.64 4.82
CA GLU A 16 17.16 14.85 4.70
C GLU A 16 18.65 14.58 4.92
N GLU A 17 18.98 13.73 5.89
CA GLU A 17 20.34 13.56 6.40
C GLU A 17 21.05 12.33 5.81
N TYR A 18 20.32 11.34 5.30
CA TYR A 18 20.95 10.15 4.75
C TYR A 18 21.79 10.48 3.52
N ARG A 19 23.06 10.07 3.58
CA ARG A 19 24.02 10.22 2.50
C ARG A 19 24.47 8.86 2.01
N ASP A 20 24.55 8.71 0.71
CA ASP A 20 25.11 7.51 0.10
C ASP A 20 26.65 7.47 0.18
N GLU A 21 27.26 6.42 -0.38
CA GLU A 21 28.72 6.27 -0.45
C GLU A 21 29.41 7.42 -1.20
N LYS A 22 28.69 8.17 -2.02
CA LYS A 22 29.17 9.34 -2.78
C LYS A 22 28.95 10.65 -2.03
N ALA A 23 28.47 10.59 -0.78
CA ALA A 23 28.10 11.72 0.07
C ALA A 23 26.92 12.57 -0.47
N GLU A 24 26.11 12.03 -1.38
CA GLU A 24 24.93 12.68 -1.94
C GLU A 24 23.68 12.38 -1.09
N VAL A 25 22.78 13.37 -0.98
CA VAL A 25 21.48 13.22 -0.30
C VAL A 25 20.51 12.44 -1.17
N LYS A 26 20.70 11.12 -1.21
CA LYS A 26 20.03 10.18 -2.11
C LYS A 26 18.50 10.30 -2.10
N TYR A 27 17.88 10.37 -0.92
CA TYR A 27 16.42 10.38 -0.79
C TYR A 27 15.80 11.76 -1.04
N GLU A 28 16.48 12.83 -0.64
CA GLU A 28 16.10 14.20 -0.99
C GLU A 28 16.12 14.43 -2.51
N GLN A 29 17.18 13.93 -3.18
CA GLN A 29 17.25 13.95 -4.64
C GLN A 29 16.14 13.09 -5.27
N ALA A 30 15.89 11.89 -4.74
CA ALA A 30 14.81 11.04 -5.23
C ALA A 30 13.44 11.74 -5.17
N ILE A 31 13.12 12.45 -4.07
CA ILE A 31 11.88 13.25 -3.96
C ILE A 31 11.84 14.37 -5.01
N SER A 32 12.96 15.07 -5.23
CA SER A 32 13.04 16.11 -6.26
C SER A 32 12.81 15.53 -7.67
N GLU A 33 13.34 14.34 -7.94
CA GLU A 33 13.14 13.65 -9.21
C GLU A 33 11.72 13.11 -9.38
N MET A 34 10.96 12.86 -8.31
CA MET A 34 9.58 12.37 -8.40
C MET A 34 8.69 13.33 -9.20
N ALA A 35 8.81 14.64 -8.97
CA ALA A 35 8.04 15.65 -9.69
C ALA A 35 8.41 15.69 -11.18
N VAL A 36 9.71 15.57 -11.50
CA VAL A 36 10.21 15.60 -12.88
C VAL A 36 9.80 14.34 -13.65
N LYS A 37 9.88 13.17 -13.01
CA LYS A 37 9.60 11.85 -13.62
C LYS A 37 8.12 11.46 -13.52
N GLY A 38 7.28 12.24 -12.84
CA GLY A 38 5.87 11.90 -12.64
C GLY A 38 5.66 10.65 -11.77
N LEU A 39 6.55 10.40 -10.81
CA LEU A 39 6.48 9.24 -9.92
C LEU A 39 5.58 9.50 -8.70
N LYS A 40 4.87 8.46 -8.27
CA LYS A 40 3.98 8.49 -7.09
C LYS A 40 4.54 7.72 -5.89
N SER A 41 5.68 7.05 -6.05
CA SER A 41 6.31 6.28 -5.00
C SER A 41 7.75 6.69 -4.76
N LEU A 42 8.13 6.72 -3.48
CA LEU A 42 9.51 6.85 -3.03
C LEU A 42 10.03 5.45 -2.66
N VAL A 43 11.02 4.97 -3.40
CA VAL A 43 11.61 3.64 -3.16
C VAL A 43 12.81 3.78 -2.23
N ILE A 44 12.77 3.07 -1.11
CA ILE A 44 13.80 3.09 -0.06
C ILE A 44 14.46 1.72 0.06
N ASN A 45 15.79 1.70 0.08
CA ASN A 45 16.53 0.49 0.39
C ASN A 45 16.50 0.29 1.91
N PHE A 46 16.07 -0.90 2.35
CA PHE A 46 15.95 -1.17 3.78
C PHE A 46 17.31 -1.17 4.47
N THR A 47 18.39 -1.57 3.79
CA THR A 47 19.76 -1.49 4.30
C THR A 47 20.17 -0.07 4.67
N ASP A 48 19.74 0.93 3.88
CA ASP A 48 20.05 2.34 4.12
C ASP A 48 19.35 2.84 5.38
N LEU A 49 18.07 2.48 5.53
CA LEU A 49 17.29 2.80 6.74
C LEU A 49 17.91 2.15 7.98
N TYR A 50 18.25 0.87 7.88
CA TYR A 50 18.86 0.11 8.98
C TYR A 50 20.23 0.67 9.39
N ALA A 51 21.03 1.15 8.44
CA ALA A 51 22.33 1.76 8.72
C ALA A 51 22.21 3.14 9.39
N PHE A 52 21.13 3.89 9.11
CA PHE A 52 20.90 5.20 9.70
C PHE A 52 20.24 5.11 11.08
N ASP A 53 19.17 4.32 11.18
CA ASP A 53 18.38 4.15 12.40
C ASP A 53 17.86 2.70 12.50
N GLU A 54 18.57 1.90 13.29
CA GLU A 54 18.23 0.50 13.53
C GLU A 54 16.86 0.35 14.23
N ASP A 55 16.54 1.25 15.16
CA ASP A 55 15.30 1.17 15.93
C ASP A 55 14.10 1.46 15.02
N LEU A 56 14.19 2.50 14.18
CA LEU A 56 13.18 2.81 13.17
C LEU A 56 12.99 1.65 12.19
N ALA A 57 14.08 1.06 11.69
CA ALA A 57 14.02 -0.07 10.77
C ALA A 57 13.33 -1.29 11.39
N ARG A 58 13.64 -1.63 12.65
CA ARG A 58 12.99 -2.75 13.37
C ARG A 58 11.50 -2.50 13.57
N VAL A 59 11.14 -1.31 14.02
CA VAL A 59 9.74 -0.94 14.28
C VAL A 59 8.89 -1.05 13.02
N VAL A 60 9.42 -0.66 11.87
CA VAL A 60 8.74 -0.74 10.57
C VAL A 60 8.65 -2.16 10.05
N LEU A 61 9.64 -3.00 10.35
CA LEU A 61 9.62 -4.42 10.01
C LEU A 61 8.52 -5.17 10.78
N ASP A 62 8.38 -4.86 12.07
CA ASP A 62 7.42 -5.52 12.96
C ASP A 62 6.00 -4.97 12.83
N ASN A 63 5.81 -3.65 12.70
CA ASN A 63 4.50 -2.99 12.64
C ASN A 63 4.33 -2.07 11.42
N PRO A 64 4.55 -2.54 10.18
CA PRO A 64 4.45 -1.73 8.96
C PRO A 64 3.09 -1.05 8.78
N LEU A 65 1.98 -1.67 9.19
CA LEU A 65 0.63 -1.11 8.98
C LEU A 65 0.40 0.19 9.77
N ASP A 66 1.05 0.33 10.91
CA ASP A 66 0.94 1.53 11.74
C ASP A 66 1.93 2.61 11.27
N HIS A 67 3.13 2.23 10.83
CA HIS A 67 4.22 3.18 10.52
C HIS A 67 4.27 3.64 9.05
N LEU A 68 3.93 2.78 8.07
CA LEU A 68 3.95 3.14 6.65
C LEU A 68 3.07 4.36 6.31
N PRO A 69 1.84 4.50 6.84
CA PRO A 69 1.02 5.69 6.57
C PRO A 69 1.68 6.98 7.05
N HIS A 70 2.43 6.96 8.15
CA HIS A 70 3.18 8.12 8.63
C HIS A 70 4.36 8.45 7.73
N PHE A 71 5.02 7.44 7.16
CA PHE A 71 6.10 7.66 6.20
C PHE A 71 5.60 8.23 4.89
N ASP A 72 4.42 7.79 4.43
CA ASP A 72 3.73 8.36 3.28
C ASP A 72 3.43 9.86 3.51
N ILE A 73 2.95 10.21 4.71
CA ILE A 73 2.69 11.61 5.10
C ILE A 73 3.97 12.44 5.14
N ALA A 74 5.05 11.92 5.73
CA ALA A 74 6.34 12.60 5.80
C ALA A 74 6.92 12.86 4.40
N ALA A 75 6.93 11.84 3.53
CA ALA A 75 7.39 11.95 2.15
C ALA A 75 6.51 12.91 1.34
N PHE A 76 5.19 12.84 1.50
CA PHE A 76 4.25 13.75 0.86
C PHE A 76 4.45 15.20 1.31
N SER A 77 4.66 15.43 2.61
CA SER A 77 4.90 16.77 3.17
C SER A 77 6.18 17.39 2.60
N LYS A 78 7.25 16.60 2.46
CA LYS A 78 8.50 17.04 1.81
C LYS A 78 8.30 17.35 0.34
N LEU A 79 7.63 16.47 -0.39
CA LEU A 79 7.31 16.72 -1.80
C LEU A 79 6.49 18.00 -1.96
N ARG A 80 5.51 18.25 -1.09
CA ARG A 80 4.68 19.46 -1.13
C ARG A 80 5.45 20.74 -0.83
N MET A 81 6.44 20.70 0.06
CA MET A 81 7.33 21.84 0.31
C MET A 81 8.19 22.17 -0.92
N ARG A 82 8.55 21.15 -1.71
CA ARG A 82 9.39 21.30 -2.89
C ARG A 82 8.61 21.70 -4.13
N ASP A 83 7.50 21.01 -4.39
CA ASP A 83 6.61 21.23 -5.52
C ASP A 83 5.14 21.00 -5.08
N ALA A 84 4.51 22.10 -4.65
CA ALA A 84 3.12 22.08 -4.24
C ALA A 84 2.15 21.73 -5.37
N MET A 85 2.46 22.13 -6.61
CA MET A 85 1.60 21.88 -7.76
C MET A 85 1.53 20.39 -8.08
N TYR A 86 2.69 19.74 -8.13
CA TYR A 86 2.78 18.30 -8.37
C TYR A 86 2.18 17.50 -7.20
N ALA A 87 2.44 17.91 -5.96
CA ALA A 87 1.87 17.27 -4.77
C ALA A 87 0.33 17.30 -4.78
N ASP A 88 -0.28 18.44 -5.15
CA ASP A 88 -1.74 18.57 -5.24
C ASP A 88 -2.33 17.73 -6.40
N GLN A 89 -1.55 17.47 -7.46
CA GLN A 89 -1.95 16.60 -8.57
C GLN A 89 -1.99 15.13 -8.15
N ILE A 90 -0.95 14.62 -7.49
CA ILE A 90 -0.87 13.19 -7.10
C ILE A 90 -1.68 12.89 -5.82
N ARG A 91 -1.87 13.89 -4.95
CA ARG A 91 -2.59 13.85 -3.66
C ARG A 91 -2.06 12.87 -2.60
N ARG A 92 -1.14 11.98 -2.96
CA ARG A 92 -0.53 10.96 -2.09
C ARG A 92 0.81 10.51 -2.66
N VAL A 93 1.70 10.08 -1.77
CA VAL A 93 2.95 9.39 -2.09
C VAL A 93 2.95 8.06 -1.34
N HIS A 94 3.49 7.01 -1.97
CA HIS A 94 3.72 5.73 -1.31
C HIS A 94 5.20 5.50 -1.05
N VAL A 95 5.57 5.25 0.19
CA VAL A 95 6.90 4.80 0.56
C VAL A 95 6.97 3.29 0.39
N ARG A 96 7.95 2.83 -0.39
CA ARG A 96 8.10 1.41 -0.74
C ARG A 96 9.49 0.90 -0.39
N PHE A 97 9.56 -0.16 0.39
CA PHE A 97 10.84 -0.77 0.78
C PHE A 97 11.31 -1.84 -0.20
N ARG A 98 12.61 -1.82 -0.51
CA ARG A 98 13.31 -2.85 -1.27
C ARG A 98 14.51 -3.37 -0.47
N GLY A 99 14.92 -4.61 -0.77
CA GLY A 99 16.13 -5.21 -0.18
C GLY A 99 15.99 -5.46 1.31
N LEU A 100 14.89 -6.09 1.74
CA LEU A 100 14.76 -6.54 3.13
C LEU A 100 15.86 -7.57 3.45
N PRO A 101 16.34 -7.61 4.71
CA PRO A 101 17.49 -8.42 5.09
C PRO A 101 17.23 -9.94 4.99
N ALA A 102 15.95 -10.35 5.08
CA ALA A 102 15.55 -11.73 4.98
C ALA A 102 14.51 -11.91 3.89
N GLU A 103 14.79 -12.83 2.96
CA GLU A 103 13.80 -13.36 2.03
C GLU A 103 12.99 -14.46 2.71
N THR A 104 11.66 -14.38 2.62
CA THR A 104 10.74 -15.40 3.12
C THR A 104 10.32 -16.30 1.96
N PRO A 105 10.71 -17.60 1.96
CA PRO A 105 10.24 -18.54 0.96
C PRO A 105 8.71 -18.65 1.00
N LEU A 106 8.05 -18.72 -0.17
CA LEU A 106 6.58 -18.75 -0.26
C LEU A 106 5.96 -19.85 0.62
N ARG A 107 6.62 -21.00 0.70
CA ARG A 107 6.18 -22.14 1.52
C ARG A 107 6.28 -21.94 3.03
N ARG A 108 7.11 -21.01 3.50
CA ARG A 108 7.26 -20.64 4.91
C ARG A 108 6.33 -19.50 5.34
N ILE A 109 5.62 -18.88 4.40
CA ILE A 109 4.62 -17.86 4.74
C ILE A 109 3.53 -18.52 5.59
N GLY A 110 3.27 -17.91 6.75
CA GLY A 110 2.50 -18.50 7.83
C GLY A 110 2.06 -17.47 8.85
N ALA A 111 1.53 -17.92 9.97
CA ALA A 111 0.94 -17.06 10.99
C ALA A 111 1.97 -16.12 11.66
N GLU A 112 3.24 -16.54 11.78
CA GLU A 112 4.31 -15.70 12.36
C GLU A 112 4.65 -14.44 11.54
N HIS A 113 4.21 -14.42 10.27
CA HIS A 113 4.46 -13.34 9.31
C HIS A 113 3.26 -12.38 9.20
N ILE A 114 2.16 -12.65 9.93
CA ILE A 114 0.99 -11.76 9.95
C ILE A 114 1.38 -10.41 10.54
N SER A 115 0.87 -9.34 9.94
CA SER A 115 1.11 -7.95 10.33
C SER A 115 2.57 -7.47 10.24
N ARG A 116 3.50 -8.30 9.78
CA ARG A 116 4.91 -7.95 9.56
C ARG A 116 5.20 -7.65 8.10
N LEU A 117 6.30 -6.94 7.86
CA LEU A 117 6.78 -6.66 6.51
C LEU A 117 7.64 -7.84 6.05
N VAL A 118 7.24 -8.46 4.93
CA VAL A 118 7.92 -9.62 4.37
C VAL A 118 8.33 -9.39 2.92
N MET A 119 9.44 -10.00 2.53
CA MET A 119 9.90 -10.04 1.14
C MET A 119 9.77 -11.46 0.62
N VAL A 120 9.10 -11.61 -0.52
CA VAL A 120 8.87 -12.91 -1.16
C VAL A 120 9.30 -12.82 -2.61
N THR A 121 9.97 -13.85 -3.13
CA THR A 121 10.33 -13.90 -4.55
C THR A 121 9.63 -15.05 -5.24
N GLY A 122 9.36 -14.90 -6.53
CA GLY A 122 8.64 -15.92 -7.28
C GLY A 122 8.44 -15.53 -8.73
N ILE A 123 7.66 -16.35 -9.43
CA ILE A 123 7.29 -16.14 -10.83
C ILE A 123 5.81 -15.80 -10.88
N ILE A 124 5.43 -14.75 -11.62
CA ILE A 124 4.01 -14.45 -11.85
C ILE A 124 3.43 -15.52 -12.76
N VAL A 125 2.37 -16.19 -12.33
CA VAL A 125 1.66 -17.20 -13.15
C VAL A 125 0.31 -16.73 -13.64
N ARG A 126 -0.28 -15.74 -12.96
CA ARG A 126 -1.57 -15.15 -13.34
C ARG A 126 -1.61 -13.68 -12.96
N ALA A 127 -2.21 -12.87 -13.81
CA ALA A 127 -2.59 -11.50 -13.50
C ALA A 127 -4.07 -11.29 -13.86
N SER A 128 -4.84 -10.65 -13.00
CA SER A 128 -6.19 -10.21 -13.32
C SER A 128 -6.17 -8.95 -14.20
N ALA A 129 -7.31 -8.64 -14.81
CA ALA A 129 -7.53 -7.29 -15.33
C ALA A 129 -7.44 -6.27 -14.18
N VAL A 130 -7.04 -5.05 -14.53
CA VAL A 130 -7.05 -3.90 -13.60
C VAL A 130 -8.49 -3.50 -13.31
N GLN A 131 -8.81 -3.31 -12.03
CA GLN A 131 -10.14 -2.94 -11.56
C GLN A 131 -10.06 -1.71 -10.65
N PRO A 132 -11.06 -0.81 -10.72
CA PRO A 132 -11.12 0.32 -9.80
C PRO A 132 -11.44 -0.15 -8.38
N TYR A 133 -10.65 0.31 -7.41
CA TYR A 133 -10.77 0.04 -5.99
C TYR A 133 -10.98 1.35 -5.24
N ILE A 134 -12.03 1.41 -4.41
CA ILE A 134 -12.37 2.60 -3.64
C ILE A 134 -11.54 2.67 -2.36
N ILE A 135 -10.84 3.79 -2.15
CA ILE A 135 -10.04 4.02 -0.93
C ILE A 135 -10.68 5.05 -0.01
N LYS A 136 -11.45 5.99 -0.56
CA LYS A 136 -12.28 6.93 0.20
C LYS A 136 -13.67 6.95 -0.40
N ALA A 137 -14.65 6.53 0.37
CA ALA A 137 -16.03 6.56 -0.03
C ALA A 137 -16.67 7.86 0.46
N ALA A 138 -17.27 8.60 -0.46
CA ALA A 138 -18.10 9.76 -0.15
C ALA A 138 -19.55 9.29 -0.04
N TYR A 139 -20.18 9.52 1.11
CA TYR A 139 -21.58 9.22 1.36
C TYR A 139 -22.36 10.52 1.54
N ARG A 140 -23.48 10.64 0.83
CA ARG A 140 -24.42 11.74 1.01
C ARG A 140 -25.51 11.32 1.99
N CYS A 141 -25.73 12.11 3.03
CA CYS A 141 -26.85 11.91 3.94
C CYS A 141 -28.16 12.35 3.28
N THR A 142 -29.17 11.48 3.20
CA THR A 142 -30.47 11.82 2.60
C THR A 142 -31.31 12.76 3.48
N ALA A 143 -31.00 12.85 4.78
CA ALA A 143 -31.76 13.68 5.72
C ALA A 143 -31.33 15.16 5.70
N CYS A 144 -30.03 15.43 5.65
CA CYS A 144 -29.50 16.81 5.68
C CYS A 144 -28.65 17.19 4.46
N GLY A 145 -28.35 16.25 3.56
CA GLY A 145 -27.50 16.49 2.39
C GLY A 145 -25.99 16.53 2.67
N GLU A 146 -25.56 16.39 3.93
CA GLU A 146 -24.14 16.42 4.33
C GLU A 146 -23.32 15.33 3.64
N MET A 147 -22.09 15.67 3.23
CA MET A 147 -21.15 14.75 2.59
C MET A 147 -20.17 14.20 3.62
N ILE A 148 -20.13 12.88 3.75
CA ILE A 148 -19.31 12.16 4.71
C ILE A 148 -18.27 11.37 3.96
N LEU A 149 -16.99 11.72 4.13
CA LEU A 149 -15.86 10.97 3.56
C LEU A 149 -15.37 9.94 4.58
N LEU A 150 -15.27 8.69 4.15
CA LEU A 150 -14.79 7.58 4.98
C LEU A 150 -13.68 6.81 4.27
N ASP A 151 -12.56 6.60 4.97
CA ASP A 151 -11.49 5.72 4.53
C ASP A 151 -11.95 4.26 4.48
N GLN A 152 -11.67 3.61 3.36
CA GLN A 152 -12.06 2.24 3.04
C GLN A 152 -10.82 1.35 3.05
N THR A 153 -10.46 0.86 4.22
CA THR A 153 -9.31 -0.04 4.41
C THR A 153 -9.70 -1.52 4.36
N ASP A 154 -10.99 -1.84 4.50
CA ASP A 154 -11.50 -3.20 4.51
C ASP A 154 -11.94 -3.66 3.12
N GLN A 155 -12.02 -4.99 2.95
CA GLN A 155 -12.52 -5.63 1.73
C GLN A 155 -13.99 -5.31 1.43
N PHE A 156 -14.75 -4.87 2.43
CA PHE A 156 -16.14 -4.47 2.30
C PHE A 156 -16.29 -2.97 2.52
N LEU A 157 -17.17 -2.36 1.73
CA LEU A 157 -17.55 -0.96 1.88
C LEU A 157 -18.16 -0.72 3.26
N LYS A 158 -17.45 0.07 4.07
CA LYS A 158 -17.94 0.61 5.34
C LYS A 158 -18.87 1.78 5.06
N THR A 159 -20.11 1.65 5.51
CA THR A 159 -21.07 2.75 5.54
C THR A 159 -20.97 3.51 6.86
N PRO A 160 -21.24 4.84 6.88
CA PRO A 160 -21.30 5.61 8.11
C PRO A 160 -22.39 5.06 9.04
N ALA A 161 -22.09 4.94 10.33
CA ALA A 161 -23.08 4.54 11.33
C ALA A 161 -24.03 5.70 11.70
N GLN A 162 -23.53 6.94 11.62
CA GLN A 162 -24.25 8.14 12.02
C GLN A 162 -23.73 9.35 11.25
N CYS A 163 -24.64 10.25 10.88
CA CYS A 163 -24.30 11.53 10.27
C CYS A 163 -23.76 12.48 11.35
N PRO A 164 -22.60 13.14 11.15
CA PRO A 164 -22.04 14.07 12.12
C PRO A 164 -22.86 15.36 12.26
N SER A 165 -23.65 15.72 11.23
CA SER A 165 -24.41 16.97 11.19
C SER A 165 -25.82 16.83 11.76
N CYS A 166 -26.57 15.79 11.36
CA CYS A 166 -27.97 15.61 11.77
C CYS A 166 -28.23 14.42 12.71
N ASN A 167 -27.20 13.68 13.11
CA ASN A 167 -27.33 12.46 13.91
C ASN A 167 -28.23 11.36 13.33
N SER A 168 -28.64 11.46 12.06
CA SER A 168 -29.37 10.39 11.38
C SER A 168 -28.49 9.14 11.30
N ARG A 169 -29.08 7.98 11.60
CA ARG A 169 -28.43 6.66 11.52
C ARG A 169 -28.81 5.88 10.26
N ARG A 170 -29.61 6.48 9.38
CA ARG A 170 -30.15 5.84 8.16
C ARG A 170 -30.14 6.82 6.99
N GLY A 171 -30.11 6.29 5.78
CA GLY A 171 -30.14 7.09 4.55
C GLY A 171 -28.78 7.65 4.17
N PHE A 172 -27.84 6.76 3.83
CA PHE A 172 -26.53 7.13 3.29
C PHE A 172 -26.42 6.58 1.88
N GLU A 173 -26.32 7.47 0.90
CA GLU A 173 -26.14 7.12 -0.50
C GLU A 173 -24.67 7.29 -0.89
N LEU A 174 -24.07 6.26 -1.49
CA LEU A 174 -22.71 6.37 -2.01
C LEU A 174 -22.72 7.36 -3.18
N ALA A 175 -21.79 8.31 -3.16
CA ALA A 175 -21.59 9.33 -4.18
C ALA A 175 -20.28 9.01 -4.93
N PRO A 176 -20.34 8.31 -6.08
CA PRO A 176 -19.13 7.85 -6.75
C PRO A 176 -18.27 8.99 -7.31
N LYS A 177 -18.87 10.12 -7.69
CA LYS A 177 -18.12 11.24 -8.30
C LYS A 177 -17.18 11.93 -7.30
N GLU A 178 -17.58 11.93 -6.03
CA GLU A 178 -16.85 12.54 -4.92
C GLU A 178 -15.98 11.52 -4.18
N SER A 179 -16.10 10.23 -4.52
CA SER A 179 -15.28 9.16 -3.97
C SER A 179 -13.90 9.09 -4.65
N VAL A 180 -12.90 8.61 -3.92
CA VAL A 180 -11.54 8.44 -4.45
C VAL A 180 -11.30 6.95 -4.76
N PHE A 181 -10.92 6.69 -6.01
CA PHE A 181 -10.56 5.37 -6.50
C PHE A 181 -9.05 5.29 -6.78
N ILE A 182 -8.55 4.06 -6.79
CA ILE A 182 -7.24 3.67 -7.32
C ILE A 182 -7.40 2.43 -8.17
N ASP A 183 -6.39 2.15 -8.98
CA ASP A 183 -6.28 0.88 -9.66
C ASP A 183 -5.86 -0.22 -8.67
N SER A 184 -6.49 -1.39 -8.78
CA SER A 184 -6.11 -2.61 -8.08
C SER A 184 -6.02 -3.76 -9.07
N GLN A 185 -5.03 -4.63 -8.87
CA GLN A 185 -4.82 -5.83 -9.67
C GLN A 185 -4.41 -6.97 -8.76
N ARG A 186 -4.98 -8.15 -9.00
CA ARG A 186 -4.60 -9.37 -8.29
C ARG A 186 -3.68 -10.20 -9.17
N ILE A 187 -2.51 -10.53 -8.63
CA ILE A 187 -1.57 -11.45 -9.25
C ILE A 187 -1.44 -12.72 -8.41
N THR A 188 -1.11 -13.82 -9.07
CA THR A 188 -0.71 -15.05 -8.40
C THR A 188 0.76 -15.28 -8.68
N ILE A 189 1.56 -15.36 -7.61
CA ILE A 189 2.98 -15.70 -7.67
C ILE A 189 3.17 -17.16 -7.28
N GLN A 190 4.17 -17.79 -7.89
CA GLN A 190 4.54 -19.19 -7.64
C GLN A 190 6.02 -19.30 -7.25
N GLU A 191 6.35 -20.31 -6.44
CA GLU A 191 7.73 -20.67 -6.12
C GLU A 191 8.56 -20.87 -7.38
N ARG A 192 9.84 -20.46 -7.32
CA ARG A 192 10.76 -20.67 -8.43
C ARG A 192 11.10 -22.16 -8.52
N PRO A 193 11.25 -22.73 -9.74
CA PRO A 193 11.54 -24.15 -9.91
C PRO A 193 12.79 -24.62 -9.16
N GLU A 194 13.79 -23.73 -9.01
CA GLU A 194 15.06 -24.05 -8.35
C GLU A 194 14.93 -24.19 -6.83
N GLU A 195 13.84 -23.69 -6.23
CA GLU A 195 13.56 -23.74 -4.79
C GLU A 195 12.65 -24.91 -4.40
N LEU A 196 12.17 -25.68 -5.39
CA LEU A 196 11.20 -26.74 -5.16
C LEU A 196 11.85 -27.97 -4.51
N PRO A 197 11.33 -28.46 -3.38
CA PRO A 197 11.71 -29.76 -2.85
C PRO A 197 11.38 -30.87 -3.84
N ALA A 198 12.26 -31.88 -3.93
CA ALA A 198 12.07 -33.01 -4.83
C ALA A 198 10.71 -33.71 -4.62
N GLY A 199 9.96 -33.90 -5.70
CA GLY A 199 8.67 -34.59 -5.69
C GLY A 199 7.50 -33.78 -5.14
N GLN A 200 7.67 -32.48 -4.84
CA GLN A 200 6.58 -31.64 -4.35
C GLN A 200 6.06 -30.68 -5.43
N LEU A 201 4.76 -30.41 -5.35
CA LEU A 201 4.14 -29.38 -6.18
C LEU A 201 4.53 -27.98 -5.69
N PRO A 202 4.70 -27.02 -6.63
CA PRO A 202 4.97 -25.63 -6.30
C PRO A 202 3.78 -25.01 -5.59
N ARG A 203 4.07 -24.22 -4.55
CA ARG A 203 3.05 -23.40 -3.88
C ARG A 203 2.89 -22.07 -4.59
N SER A 204 1.66 -21.56 -4.53
CA SER A 204 1.30 -20.25 -5.07
C SER A 204 0.66 -19.37 -4.01
N VAL A 205 0.88 -18.07 -4.10
CA VAL A 205 0.32 -17.05 -3.21
C VAL A 205 -0.35 -15.96 -4.05
N ASN A 206 -1.50 -15.49 -3.60
CA ASN A 206 -2.18 -14.36 -4.23
C ASN A 206 -1.70 -13.05 -3.60
N VAL A 207 -1.41 -12.07 -4.45
CA VAL A 207 -0.95 -10.75 -4.05
C VAL A 207 -1.84 -9.71 -4.69
N GLU A 208 -2.23 -8.70 -3.91
CA GLU A 208 -2.99 -7.56 -4.39
C GLU A 208 -2.05 -6.37 -4.56
N LEU A 209 -1.92 -5.91 -5.81
CA LEU A 209 -1.17 -4.71 -6.19
C LEU A 209 -2.14 -3.53 -6.25
N LYS A 210 -1.70 -2.36 -5.80
CA LYS A 210 -2.52 -1.15 -5.70
C LYS A 210 -1.78 0.07 -6.22
N ASP A 211 -2.51 0.95 -6.88
CA ASP A 211 -2.04 2.23 -7.43
C ASP A 211 -0.91 2.04 -8.46
N ASP A 212 0.25 2.66 -8.27
CA ASP A 212 1.32 2.77 -9.27
C ASP A 212 2.14 1.48 -9.51
N VAL A 213 1.95 0.44 -8.69
CA VAL A 213 2.56 -0.89 -8.92
C VAL A 213 1.64 -1.84 -9.68
N VAL A 214 0.48 -1.37 -10.14
CA VAL A 214 -0.41 -2.17 -10.99
C VAL A 214 0.14 -2.25 -12.42
N ASP A 215 0.02 -3.42 -13.03
CA ASP A 215 0.41 -3.71 -14.42
C ASP A 215 1.90 -3.49 -14.76
N ILE A 216 2.77 -3.44 -13.74
CA ILE A 216 4.22 -3.25 -13.91
C ILE A 216 4.95 -4.53 -14.37
N ALA A 217 4.36 -5.70 -14.12
CA ALA A 217 4.99 -7.00 -14.34
C ALA A 217 3.99 -8.00 -14.93
N ARG A 218 4.49 -8.89 -15.78
CA ARG A 218 3.67 -9.79 -16.61
C ARG A 218 3.79 -11.24 -16.15
N PRO A 219 2.80 -12.09 -16.47
CA PRO A 219 2.94 -13.53 -16.30
C PRO A 219 4.21 -14.06 -17.00
N GLY A 220 5.04 -14.80 -16.26
CA GLY A 220 6.35 -15.27 -16.67
C GLY A 220 7.52 -14.53 -16.02
N ASP A 221 7.31 -13.31 -15.53
CA ASP A 221 8.38 -12.51 -14.92
C ASP A 221 8.78 -13.05 -13.55
N ARG A 222 10.10 -13.04 -13.28
CA ARG A 222 10.69 -13.28 -11.96
C ARG A 222 10.67 -11.97 -11.18
N ILE A 223 10.00 -11.97 -10.04
CA ILE A 223 9.81 -10.75 -9.24
C ILE A 223 10.15 -10.98 -7.77
N SER A 224 10.49 -9.87 -7.09
CA SER A 224 10.58 -9.77 -5.64
C SER A 224 9.53 -8.78 -5.16
N ILE A 225 8.65 -9.23 -4.27
CA ILE A 225 7.57 -8.42 -3.70
C ILE A 225 7.84 -8.19 -2.22
N THR A 226 7.80 -6.93 -1.81
CA THR A 226 7.76 -6.53 -0.40
C THR A 226 6.35 -6.13 -0.04
N GLY A 227 5.81 -6.66 1.05
CA GLY A 227 4.47 -6.29 1.51
C GLY A 227 4.11 -6.90 2.85
N THR A 228 2.86 -6.70 3.25
CA THR A 228 2.32 -7.24 4.51
C THR A 228 1.37 -8.39 4.24
N LEU A 229 1.39 -9.41 5.09
CA LEU A 229 0.45 -10.52 4.96
C LEU A 229 -0.91 -10.12 5.55
N GLY A 230 -1.90 -9.98 4.66
CA GLY A 230 -3.28 -9.71 5.05
C GLY A 230 -3.97 -10.92 5.68
N LEU A 231 -4.80 -10.68 6.69
CA LEU A 231 -5.69 -11.70 7.23
C LEU A 231 -6.76 -12.06 6.20
N LEU A 232 -6.81 -13.33 5.77
CA LEU A 232 -7.99 -13.87 5.10
C LEU A 232 -9.14 -13.93 6.11
N ARG A 233 -9.96 -12.87 6.16
CA ARG A 233 -11.21 -12.92 6.92
C ARG A 233 -12.09 -14.01 6.32
N LYS A 234 -12.44 -15.03 7.12
CA LYS A 234 -13.40 -16.06 6.72
C LYS A 234 -14.65 -15.34 6.20
N GLN A 235 -15.00 -15.58 4.94
CA GLN A 235 -16.15 -14.93 4.30
C GLN A 235 -17.41 -15.21 5.12
N GLY A 236 -17.94 -14.18 5.79
CA GLY A 236 -19.35 -14.16 6.13
C GLY A 236 -20.13 -14.10 4.82
N ARG A 237 -21.00 -15.09 4.59
CA ARG A 237 -21.93 -15.11 3.46
C ARG A 237 -22.72 -13.80 3.43
N GLY A 238 -22.39 -12.87 2.54
CA GLY A 238 -23.13 -11.61 2.43
C GLY A 238 -22.36 -10.49 1.76
N GLY A 239 -22.01 -10.65 0.49
CA GLY A 239 -21.51 -9.56 -0.35
C GLY A 239 -22.19 -9.61 -1.71
N TYR A 240 -22.91 -8.54 -2.08
CA TYR A 240 -23.57 -8.41 -3.38
C TYR A 240 -22.57 -8.65 -4.52
N PRO A 241 -22.93 -9.40 -5.57
CA PRO A 241 -22.11 -9.49 -6.77
C PRO A 241 -22.20 -8.17 -7.54
N GLN A 242 -21.11 -7.39 -7.56
CA GLN A 242 -20.92 -6.34 -8.56
C GLN A 242 -20.42 -6.99 -9.85
N GLY A 243 -21.36 -7.54 -10.62
CA GLY A 243 -21.17 -7.88 -12.02
C GLY A 243 -21.90 -6.86 -12.88
N LEU A 244 -21.27 -6.44 -13.98
CA LEU A 244 -21.92 -5.69 -15.06
C LEU A 244 -23.17 -6.47 -15.50
N ARG A 245 -24.36 -5.88 -15.32
CA ARG A 245 -25.58 -6.34 -16.00
C ARG A 245 -25.63 -5.65 -17.36
N PRO A 246 -25.43 -6.36 -18.48
CA PRO A 246 -25.86 -5.83 -19.75
C PRO A 246 -27.38 -5.77 -19.75
N ARG A 247 -27.98 -4.65 -20.16
CA ARG A 247 -29.41 -4.60 -20.49
C ARG A 247 -29.57 -4.94 -21.99
N PRO A 248 -30.67 -5.61 -22.37
CA PRO A 248 -31.09 -5.72 -23.76
C PRO A 248 -31.48 -4.36 -24.35
#